data_AF-A0A8J8MQC3-F1
#
_entry.id   AF-A0A8J8MQC3-F1
#
_cell.length_a   1.000
_cell.length_b   1.000
_cell.length_c   1.000
_cell.angle_alpha   90.00
_cell.angle_beta   90.00
_cell.angle_gamma   90.00
#
_symmetry.space_group_name_H-M   'P 1'
#
loop_
_entity.id
_entity.type
_entity.pdbx_description
1 polymer ?
#
loop_
_entity_poly.entity_id
_entity_poly.type
_entity_poly.pdbx_seq_one_letter_code
_entity_poly.pdbx_strand_id
1 'polypeptide(L)'
;MTINNKNYQLNASTFTDENTDQLILRCPFCGAMETHLGSQDEHVYAAEGHSYKVQKILDMAMKLEVFNSEFYEEASKQAKSKDLHVLFQELSKIEWMHASVHKILGGFDALPSLRLPDYSRHHTDALLLAEAHKREIHAIAFYKRYYDQVPEVIQKIFRGLMEVETEHVKITEIQAKGD
;
A
#
# COMPACT_ATOMS: atom_id res chain seq x y z
N MET A 1 13.14 -6.31 -5.80
CA MET A 1 13.68 -4.93 -5.95
C MET A 1 14.84 -4.78 -5.00
N THR A 2 15.89 -4.03 -5.35
CA THR A 2 17.09 -3.90 -4.51
C THR A 2 17.16 -2.51 -3.89
N ILE A 3 17.23 -2.46 -2.55
CA ILE A 3 17.43 -1.23 -1.78
C ILE A 3 18.90 -0.81 -1.89
N ASN A 4 19.16 0.47 -2.14
CA ASN A 4 20.50 1.05 -2.29
C ASN A 4 20.52 2.54 -1.91
N ASN A 5 21.70 3.14 -2.00
CA ASN A 5 21.97 4.54 -1.65
C ASN A 5 21.19 5.59 -2.46
N LYS A 6 20.45 5.20 -3.51
CA LYS A 6 19.63 6.11 -4.33
C LYS A 6 18.14 6.00 -4.03
N ASN A 7 17.70 4.95 -3.33
CA ASN A 7 16.28 4.67 -3.16
C ASN A 7 15.84 4.38 -1.73
N TYR A 8 16.75 4.36 -0.75
CA TYR A 8 16.40 4.07 0.64
C TYR A 8 15.42 5.06 1.27
N GLN A 9 15.33 6.30 0.76
CA GLN A 9 14.39 7.33 1.22
C GLN A 9 13.13 7.46 0.35
N LEU A 10 12.88 6.56 -0.62
CA LEU A 10 11.63 6.66 -1.38
C LEU A 10 10.43 6.51 -0.45
N ASN A 11 9.41 7.31 -0.72
CA ASN A 11 8.12 7.30 -0.03
C ASN A 11 8.20 7.61 1.49
N ALA A 12 9.24 8.34 1.92
CA ALA A 12 9.48 8.62 3.33
C ALA A 12 8.35 9.38 4.04
N SER A 13 7.56 10.20 3.34
CA SER A 13 6.47 10.97 3.96
C SER A 13 5.28 10.10 4.41
N THR A 14 5.23 8.85 3.94
CA THR A 14 4.16 7.89 4.26
C THR A 14 4.36 7.17 5.60
N PHE A 15 5.45 7.48 6.32
CA PHE A 15 5.86 6.80 7.54
C PHE A 15 6.30 7.78 8.63
N THR A 16 6.23 7.35 9.89
CA THR A 16 6.66 8.18 11.04
C THR A 16 8.14 8.07 11.37
N ASP A 17 8.82 7.06 10.84
CA ASP A 17 10.26 6.88 10.95
C ASP A 17 10.92 6.88 9.57
N GLU A 18 12.23 7.07 9.56
CA GLU A 18 12.99 7.28 8.33
C GLU A 18 14.13 6.27 8.21
N ASN A 19 14.29 5.72 7.01
CA ASN A 19 15.49 4.97 6.64
C ASN A 19 16.70 5.90 6.56
N THR A 20 17.86 5.37 6.92
CA THR A 20 19.17 5.99 6.66
C THR A 20 20.00 5.10 5.74
N ASP A 21 21.13 5.60 5.25
CA ASP A 21 22.07 4.80 4.45
C ASP A 21 22.75 3.68 5.27
N GLN A 22 22.64 3.75 6.60
CA GLN A 22 23.20 2.78 7.55
C GLN A 22 22.15 1.88 8.21
N LEU A 23 20.88 2.28 8.19
CA LEU A 23 19.79 1.59 8.88
C LEU A 23 18.52 1.62 8.03
N ILE A 24 18.12 0.46 7.52
CA ILE A 24 16.90 0.28 6.75
C ILE A 24 15.84 -0.33 7.68
N LEU A 25 14.91 0.52 8.14
CA LEU A 25 13.80 0.14 9.02
C LEU A 25 12.63 -0.48 8.24
N ARG A 26 12.49 -0.10 6.97
CA ARG A 26 11.37 -0.51 6.10
C ARG A 26 11.74 -0.53 4.62
N CYS A 27 10.99 -1.30 3.84
CA CYS A 27 11.07 -1.30 2.39
C CYS A 27 10.64 0.08 1.86
N PRO A 28 11.49 0.81 1.12
CA PRO A 28 11.13 2.12 0.58
C PRO A 28 10.11 2.05 -0.58
N PHE A 29 9.81 0.85 -1.08
CA PHE A 29 8.87 0.66 -2.18
C PHE A 29 7.46 0.30 -1.72
N CYS A 30 7.33 -0.43 -0.63
CA CYS A 30 6.05 -0.97 -0.15
C CYS A 30 5.86 -0.87 1.36
N GLY A 31 6.73 -0.15 2.07
CA GLY A 31 6.59 0.11 3.52
C GLY A 31 6.83 -1.07 4.47
N ALA A 32 6.94 -2.30 3.96
CA ALA A 32 7.11 -3.49 4.80
C ALA A 32 8.29 -3.34 5.77
N MET A 33 8.08 -3.66 7.05
CA MET A 33 9.11 -3.52 8.11
C MET A 33 10.35 -4.39 7.84
N GLU A 34 11.47 -4.03 8.47
CA GLU A 34 12.76 -4.71 8.36
C GLU A 34 12.67 -6.24 8.56
N THR A 35 11.75 -6.69 9.43
CA THR A 35 11.51 -8.11 9.72
C THR A 35 10.98 -8.91 8.53
N HIS A 36 10.49 -8.22 7.49
CA HIS A 36 10.02 -8.82 6.23
C HIS A 36 11.00 -8.59 5.08
N LEU A 37 12.15 -7.95 5.32
CA LEU A 37 13.18 -7.75 4.31
C LEU A 37 14.04 -9.02 4.20
N GLY A 38 13.83 -9.75 3.12
CA GLY A 38 14.61 -10.94 2.79
C GLY A 38 15.99 -10.64 2.19
N SER A 39 16.89 -11.62 2.26
CA SER A 39 18.14 -11.60 1.49
C SER A 39 17.88 -11.74 -0.02
N GLN A 40 18.87 -11.40 -0.87
CA GLN A 40 18.71 -11.56 -2.33
C GLN A 40 18.50 -13.02 -2.76
N ASP A 41 18.89 -13.98 -1.92
CA ASP A 41 18.79 -15.41 -2.19
C ASP A 41 17.49 -16.03 -1.64
N GLU A 42 16.63 -15.23 -0.99
CA GLU A 42 15.35 -15.70 -0.48
C GLU A 42 14.30 -15.88 -1.59
N HIS A 43 13.46 -16.90 -1.39
CA HIS A 43 12.50 -17.36 -2.37
C HIS A 43 11.44 -16.28 -2.70
N VAL A 44 11.32 -15.93 -3.98
CA VAL A 44 10.22 -15.09 -4.46
C VAL A 44 8.94 -15.93 -4.46
N TYR A 45 8.00 -15.59 -3.59
CA TYR A 45 6.68 -16.23 -3.58
C TYR A 45 5.96 -15.95 -4.90
N ALA A 46 5.76 -16.99 -5.70
CA ALA A 46 5.05 -16.94 -6.97
C ALA A 46 3.70 -17.65 -6.89
N ALA A 47 2.84 -17.36 -7.87
CA ALA A 47 1.56 -18.02 -8.03
C ALA A 47 1.75 -19.52 -8.33
N GLU A 48 1.56 -20.39 -7.34
CA GLU A 48 1.56 -21.83 -7.56
C GLU A 48 0.31 -22.49 -6.98
N GLY A 49 -0.41 -23.22 -7.83
CA GLY A 49 -1.47 -24.15 -7.43
C GLY A 49 -2.64 -23.56 -6.63
N HIS A 50 -2.86 -22.24 -6.67
CA HIS A 50 -3.92 -21.60 -5.90
C HIS A 50 -5.30 -22.10 -6.31
N SER A 51 -6.15 -22.41 -5.32
CA SER A 51 -7.56 -22.70 -5.58
C SER A 51 -8.28 -21.49 -6.17
N TYR A 52 -9.39 -21.73 -6.87
CA TYR A 52 -10.24 -20.66 -7.40
C TYR A 52 -10.64 -19.63 -6.33
N LYS A 53 -10.88 -20.09 -5.09
CA LYS A 53 -11.22 -19.22 -3.96
C LYS A 53 -10.06 -18.27 -3.62
N VAL A 54 -8.84 -18.78 -3.57
CA VAL A 54 -7.64 -17.98 -3.25
C VAL A 54 -7.35 -16.99 -4.38
N GLN A 55 -7.43 -17.43 -5.64
CA GLN A 55 -7.29 -16.53 -6.79
C GLN A 55 -8.29 -15.37 -6.74
N LYS A 56 -9.56 -15.66 -6.41
CA LYS A 56 -10.57 -14.60 -6.26
C LYS A 56 -10.25 -13.62 -5.13
N ILE A 57 -9.69 -14.09 -4.02
CA ILE A 57 -9.26 -13.22 -2.92
C ILE A 57 -8.12 -12.31 -3.37
N LEU A 58 -7.11 -12.85 -4.06
CA LEU A 58 -5.99 -12.07 -4.58
C LEU A 58 -6.42 -11.07 -5.67
N ASP A 59 -7.38 -11.43 -6.52
CA ASP A 59 -7.97 -10.51 -7.50
C ASP A 59 -8.68 -9.34 -6.81
N MET A 60 -9.46 -9.61 -5.76
CA MET A 60 -10.10 -8.55 -4.97
C MET A 60 -9.06 -7.67 -4.24
N ALA A 61 -8.00 -8.26 -3.69
CA ALA A 61 -6.92 -7.53 -3.03
C ALA A 61 -6.19 -6.61 -4.01
N MET A 62 -5.82 -7.15 -5.18
CA MET A 62 -5.19 -6.37 -6.26
C MET A 62 -6.07 -5.17 -6.66
N LYS A 63 -7.38 -5.39 -6.86
CA LYS A 63 -8.32 -4.31 -7.22
C LYS A 63 -8.43 -3.25 -6.14
N LEU A 64 -8.46 -3.66 -4.86
CA LEU A 64 -8.49 -2.75 -3.73
C LEU A 64 -7.31 -1.78 -3.77
N GLU A 65 -6.10 -2.30 -3.96
CA GLU A 65 -4.90 -1.45 -3.96
C GLU A 65 -4.75 -0.60 -5.22
N VAL A 66 -5.24 -1.07 -6.38
CA VAL A 66 -5.37 -0.16 -7.54
C VAL A 66 -6.35 0.97 -7.25
N PHE A 67 -7.50 0.68 -6.64
CA PHE A 67 -8.48 1.72 -6.27
C PHE A 67 -7.92 2.73 -5.26
N ASN A 68 -7.05 2.30 -4.34
CA ASN A 68 -6.39 3.19 -3.39
C ASN A 68 -5.29 4.02 -4.08
N SER A 69 -4.44 3.38 -4.89
CA SER A 69 -3.40 4.03 -5.68
C SER A 69 -3.96 5.14 -6.57
N GLU A 70 -5.04 4.85 -7.31
CA GLU A 70 -5.73 5.81 -8.18
C GLU A 70 -6.36 6.96 -7.38
N PHE A 71 -6.96 6.67 -6.22
CA PHE A 71 -7.48 7.72 -5.34
C PHE A 71 -6.35 8.66 -4.90
N TYR A 72 -5.23 8.11 -4.44
CA TYR A 72 -4.10 8.90 -3.98
C TYR A 72 -3.46 9.72 -5.09
N GLU A 73 -3.41 9.20 -6.32
CA GLU A 73 -2.95 9.97 -7.46
C GLU A 73 -3.82 11.21 -7.67
N GLU A 74 -5.15 11.05 -7.63
CA GLU A 74 -6.10 12.16 -7.80
C GLU A 74 -6.15 13.10 -6.59
N ALA A 75 -5.98 12.56 -5.37
CA ALA A 75 -5.89 13.35 -4.15
C ALA A 75 -4.66 14.25 -4.16
N SER A 76 -3.52 13.75 -4.66
CA SER A 76 -2.30 14.55 -4.79
C SER A 76 -2.50 15.78 -5.68
N LYS A 77 -3.27 15.64 -6.77
CA LYS A 77 -3.56 16.73 -7.71
C LYS A 77 -4.50 17.79 -7.11
N GLN A 78 -5.31 17.41 -6.12
CA GLN A 78 -6.32 18.25 -5.49
C GLN A 78 -5.85 18.88 -4.16
N ALA A 79 -4.83 18.31 -3.53
CA ALA A 79 -4.26 18.80 -2.29
C ALA A 79 -3.79 20.26 -2.41
N LYS A 80 -4.17 21.08 -1.44
CA LYS A 80 -3.76 22.49 -1.35
C LYS A 80 -2.41 22.63 -0.65
N SER A 81 -2.19 21.83 0.38
CA SER A 81 -0.90 21.70 1.06
C SER A 81 0.12 20.98 0.17
N LYS A 82 1.34 21.52 0.12
CA LYS A 82 2.46 20.88 -0.57
C LYS A 82 2.85 19.56 0.09
N ASP A 83 2.76 19.48 1.41
CA ASP A 83 3.12 18.29 2.16
C ASP A 83 2.11 17.18 1.89
N LEU A 84 0.82 17.50 1.81
CA LEU A 84 -0.23 16.55 1.44
C LEU A 84 -0.15 16.12 -0.03
N HIS A 85 0.23 17.04 -0.93
CA HIS A 85 0.53 16.67 -2.31
C HIS A 85 1.61 15.57 -2.38
N VAL A 86 2.73 15.77 -1.66
CA VAL A 86 3.83 14.79 -1.61
C VAL A 86 3.36 13.49 -0.96
N LEU A 87 2.69 13.56 0.18
CA LEU A 87 2.15 12.39 0.89
C LEU A 87 1.27 11.53 -0.01
N PHE A 88 0.26 12.12 -0.64
CA PHE A 88 -0.63 11.37 -1.52
C PHE A 88 0.09 10.85 -2.76
N GLN A 89 1.06 11.58 -3.31
CA GLN A 89 1.86 11.06 -4.42
C GLN A 89 2.67 9.82 -4.01
N GLU A 90 3.20 9.78 -2.79
CA GLU A 90 3.98 8.67 -2.28
C GLU A 90 3.10 7.47 -1.88
N LEU A 91 1.95 7.70 -1.22
CA LEU A 91 0.94 6.67 -0.96
C LEU A 91 0.48 6.02 -2.26
N SER A 92 0.23 6.81 -3.31
CA SER A 92 -0.15 6.28 -4.63
C SER A 92 0.87 5.26 -5.18
N LYS A 93 2.17 5.53 -5.02
CA LYS A 93 3.24 4.64 -5.46
C LYS A 93 3.30 3.36 -4.63
N ILE A 94 3.14 3.46 -3.32
CA ILE A 94 3.12 2.31 -2.41
C ILE A 94 1.94 1.40 -2.73
N GLU A 95 0.73 1.94 -2.88
CA GLU A 95 -0.44 1.13 -3.18
C GLU A 95 -0.36 0.47 -4.56
N TRP A 96 0.28 1.13 -5.52
CA TRP A 96 0.57 0.50 -6.80
C TRP A 96 1.52 -0.71 -6.64
N MET A 97 2.50 -0.61 -5.74
CA MET A 97 3.37 -1.72 -5.40
C MET A 97 2.62 -2.84 -4.66
N HIS A 98 1.69 -2.53 -3.75
CA HIS A 98 0.83 -3.51 -3.10
C HIS A 98 -0.05 -4.27 -4.11
N ALA A 99 -0.64 -3.55 -5.06
CA ALA A 99 -1.38 -4.15 -6.17
C ALA A 99 -0.49 -5.09 -6.99
N SER A 100 0.75 -4.70 -7.25
CA SER A 100 1.74 -5.51 -7.96
C SER A 100 2.14 -6.78 -7.21
N VAL A 101 2.20 -6.74 -5.88
CA VAL A 101 2.40 -7.94 -5.05
C VAL A 101 1.26 -8.92 -5.27
N HIS A 102 0.00 -8.48 -5.18
CA HIS A 102 -1.16 -9.34 -5.42
C HIS A 102 -1.25 -9.85 -6.86
N LYS A 103 -0.82 -9.04 -7.83
CA LYS A 103 -0.66 -9.47 -9.22
C LYS A 103 0.27 -10.67 -9.36
N ILE A 104 1.45 -10.61 -8.73
CA ILE A 104 2.45 -11.67 -8.77
C ILE A 104 1.94 -12.92 -8.05
N LEU A 105 1.37 -12.77 -6.85
CA LEU A 105 0.80 -13.89 -6.09
C LEU A 105 -0.37 -14.55 -6.80
N GLY A 106 -1.22 -13.76 -7.45
CA GLY A 106 -2.40 -14.27 -8.16
C GLY A 106 -2.09 -14.85 -9.53
N GLY A 107 -0.90 -14.60 -10.08
CA GLY A 107 -0.52 -15.00 -11.42
C GLY A 107 -1.28 -14.23 -12.49
N PHE A 108 -1.63 -12.97 -12.21
CA PHE A 108 -2.39 -12.13 -13.14
C PHE A 108 -1.46 -11.45 -14.15
N ASP A 109 -1.89 -11.42 -15.41
CA ASP A 109 -1.09 -10.86 -16.50
C ASP A 109 -0.95 -9.33 -16.40
N ALA A 110 -1.98 -8.65 -15.90
CA ALA A 110 -2.06 -7.19 -15.82
C ALA A 110 -2.73 -6.73 -14.52
N LEU A 111 -2.40 -5.50 -14.11
CA LEU A 111 -3.22 -4.77 -13.15
C LEU A 111 -4.55 -4.40 -13.83
N PRO A 112 -5.67 -4.39 -13.10
CA PRO A 112 -6.95 -3.99 -13.65
C PRO A 112 -6.91 -2.51 -14.04
N SER A 113 -7.53 -2.18 -15.18
CA SER A 113 -7.90 -0.80 -15.49
C SER A 113 -9.27 -0.55 -14.88
N LEU A 114 -9.34 0.36 -13.91
CA LEU A 114 -10.55 0.65 -13.17
C LEU A 114 -11.15 1.98 -13.65
N ARG A 115 -12.46 2.11 -13.51
CA ARG A 115 -13.12 3.38 -13.77
C ARG A 115 -12.94 4.26 -12.54
N LEU A 116 -12.26 5.39 -12.72
CA LEU A 116 -12.10 6.40 -11.67
C LEU A 116 -13.48 6.89 -11.18
N PRO A 117 -13.75 6.81 -9.86
CA PRO A 117 -14.84 7.53 -9.23
C PRO A 117 -14.75 9.04 -9.48
N ASP A 118 -15.88 9.73 -9.40
CA ASP A 118 -15.89 11.19 -9.39
C ASP A 118 -15.41 11.70 -8.01
N TYR A 119 -14.20 12.27 -7.99
CA TYR A 119 -13.58 12.79 -6.78
C TYR A 119 -13.90 14.25 -6.48
N SER A 120 -14.72 14.92 -7.30
CA SER A 120 -15.09 16.35 -7.15
C SER A 120 -15.67 16.73 -5.78
N ARG A 121 -16.12 15.74 -5.01
CA ARG A 121 -16.65 15.91 -3.65
C ARG A 121 -15.56 16.18 -2.59
N HIS A 122 -14.29 15.87 -2.86
CA HIS A 122 -13.16 16.01 -1.92
C HIS A 122 -12.38 17.32 -2.12
N HIS A 123 -13.07 18.45 -1.96
CA HIS A 123 -12.57 19.80 -2.32
C HIS A 123 -11.74 20.50 -1.21
N THR A 124 -11.41 19.78 -0.14
CA THR A 124 -10.57 20.27 0.95
C THR A 124 -9.62 19.17 1.41
N ASP A 125 -8.46 19.59 1.91
CA ASP A 125 -7.41 18.71 2.44
C ASP A 125 -7.95 17.81 3.57
N ALA A 126 -8.75 18.38 4.48
CA ALA A 126 -9.44 17.62 5.53
C ALA A 126 -10.36 16.51 4.98
N LEU A 127 -11.10 16.77 3.89
CA LEU A 127 -11.95 15.74 3.26
C LEU A 127 -11.11 14.68 2.53
N LEU A 128 -9.99 15.06 1.92
CA LEU A 128 -9.06 14.12 1.29
C LEU A 128 -8.44 13.20 2.34
N LEU A 129 -7.97 13.75 3.46
CA LEU A 129 -7.41 12.99 4.58
C LEU A 129 -8.44 12.07 5.24
N ALA A 130 -9.68 12.55 5.43
CA ALA A 130 -10.75 11.73 5.99
C ALA A 130 -11.10 10.53 5.09
N GLU A 131 -11.02 10.68 3.77
CA GLU A 131 -11.23 9.59 2.82
C GLU A 131 -10.03 8.64 2.75
N ALA A 132 -8.81 9.17 2.74
CA ALA A 132 -7.57 8.40 2.85
C ALA A 132 -7.60 7.49 4.08
N HIS A 133 -7.86 8.06 5.25
CA HIS A 133 -7.94 7.32 6.50
C HIS A 133 -8.96 6.17 6.48
N LYS A 134 -10.14 6.39 5.88
CA LYS A 134 -11.16 5.34 5.72
C LYS A 134 -10.68 4.20 4.82
N ARG A 135 -9.91 4.51 3.78
CA ARG A 135 -9.38 3.52 2.83
C ARG A 135 -8.36 2.62 3.49
N GLU A 136 -7.47 3.16 4.32
CA GLU A 136 -6.48 2.34 5.04
C GLU A 136 -7.14 1.43 6.07
N ILE A 137 -8.15 1.93 6.79
CA ILE A 137 -8.98 1.08 7.67
C ILE A 137 -9.67 -0.03 6.88
N HIS A 138 -10.17 0.27 5.69
CA HIS A 138 -10.82 -0.70 4.83
C HIS A 138 -9.84 -1.76 4.30
N ALA A 139 -8.61 -1.37 3.93
CA ALA A 139 -7.55 -2.29 3.53
C ALA A 139 -7.20 -3.27 4.65
N ILE A 140 -6.99 -2.77 5.88
CA ILE A 140 -6.78 -3.61 7.07
C ILE A 140 -7.95 -4.57 7.27
N ALA A 141 -9.20 -4.08 7.19
CA ALA A 141 -10.39 -4.90 7.38
C ALA A 141 -10.52 -5.99 6.30
N PHE A 142 -10.16 -5.67 5.06
CA PHE A 142 -10.12 -6.64 3.96
C PHE A 142 -9.12 -7.77 4.26
N TYR A 143 -7.88 -7.44 4.61
CA TYR A 143 -6.86 -8.43 4.92
C TYR A 143 -7.25 -9.33 6.10
N LYS A 144 -7.77 -8.74 7.18
CA LYS A 144 -8.29 -9.50 8.34
C LYS A 144 -9.40 -10.46 7.94
N ARG A 145 -10.36 -10.02 7.11
CA ARG A 145 -11.51 -10.83 6.69
C ARG A 145 -11.11 -12.10 5.93
N TYR A 146 -10.06 -12.02 5.13
CA TYR A 146 -9.63 -13.12 4.27
C TYR A 146 -8.41 -13.88 4.78
N TYR A 147 -7.83 -13.47 5.91
CA TYR A 147 -6.63 -14.04 6.51
C TYR A 147 -6.69 -15.57 6.62
N ASP A 148 -7.68 -16.12 7.32
CA ASP A 148 -7.79 -17.57 7.53
C ASP A 148 -8.30 -18.34 6.30
N GLN A 149 -8.52 -17.65 5.17
CA GLN A 149 -9.06 -18.21 3.93
C GLN A 149 -8.00 -18.39 2.84
N VAL A 150 -6.75 -17.98 3.12
CA VAL A 150 -5.62 -18.10 2.22
C VAL A 150 -4.52 -18.97 2.84
N PRO A 151 -3.63 -19.58 2.04
CA PRO A 151 -2.50 -20.37 2.54
C PRO A 151 -1.57 -19.54 3.43
N GLU A 152 -0.85 -20.21 4.34
CA GLU A 152 0.05 -19.59 5.32
C GLU A 152 1.04 -18.60 4.69
N VAL A 153 1.54 -18.90 3.49
CA VAL A 153 2.44 -18.01 2.76
C VAL A 153 1.79 -16.65 2.44
N ILE A 154 0.53 -16.64 2.00
CA ILE A 154 -0.22 -15.40 1.73
C ILE A 154 -0.60 -14.71 3.04
N GLN A 155 -0.86 -15.48 4.10
CA GLN A 155 -1.11 -14.93 5.44
C GLN A 155 0.08 -14.12 5.97
N LYS A 156 1.32 -14.54 5.68
CA LYS A 156 2.52 -13.76 6.04
C LYS A 156 2.57 -12.43 5.31
N ILE A 157 2.23 -12.43 4.02
CA ILE A 157 2.18 -11.22 3.20
C ILE A 157 1.05 -10.29 3.68
N PHE A 158 -0.15 -10.82 3.92
CA PHE A 158 -1.27 -10.05 4.46
C PHE A 158 -0.94 -9.41 5.81
N ARG A 159 -0.18 -10.11 6.66
CA ARG A 159 0.30 -9.55 7.93
C ARG A 159 1.22 -8.35 7.70
N GLY A 160 2.22 -8.50 6.83
CA GLY A 160 3.12 -7.39 6.48
C GLY A 160 2.36 -6.19 5.91
N LEU A 161 1.43 -6.41 4.98
CA LEU A 161 0.61 -5.32 4.43
C LEU A 161 -0.27 -4.66 5.50
N MET A 162 -0.92 -5.43 6.39
CA MET A 162 -1.69 -4.83 7.50
C MET A 162 -0.84 -3.97 8.44
N GLU A 163 0.44 -4.33 8.66
CA GLU A 163 1.36 -3.51 9.44
C GLU A 163 1.65 -2.18 8.74
N VAL A 164 1.85 -2.20 7.42
CA VAL A 164 2.01 -0.99 6.59
C VAL A 164 0.76 -0.12 6.63
N GLU A 165 -0.41 -0.69 6.38
CA GLU A 165 -1.67 0.07 6.41
C GLU A 165 -1.95 0.68 7.79
N THR A 166 -1.52 0.01 8.86
CA THR A 166 -1.64 0.57 10.21
C THR A 166 -0.78 1.83 10.39
N GLU A 167 0.38 1.91 9.73
CA GLU A 167 1.20 3.12 9.68
C GLU A 167 0.54 4.21 8.83
N HIS A 168 -0.04 3.86 7.68
CA HIS A 168 -0.78 4.82 6.85
C HIS A 168 -2.00 5.41 7.60
N VAL A 169 -2.71 4.60 8.39
CA VAL A 169 -3.77 5.08 9.31
C VAL A 169 -3.21 6.13 10.27
N LYS A 170 -2.06 5.87 10.91
CA LYS A 170 -1.46 6.83 11.86
C LYS A 170 -1.05 8.11 11.17
N ILE A 171 -0.43 8.04 9.99
CA ILE A 171 0.01 9.22 9.24
C ILE A 171 -1.18 10.07 8.82
N THR A 172 -2.24 9.45 8.26
CA THR A 172 -3.45 10.19 7.90
C THR A 172 -4.14 10.83 9.12
N GLU A 173 -4.12 10.20 10.29
CA GLU A 173 -4.61 10.83 11.53
C GLU A 173 -3.74 11.99 12.01
N ILE A 174 -2.42 11.87 11.94
CA ILE A 174 -1.48 12.93 12.37
C ILE A 174 -1.69 14.16 11.51
N GLN A 175 -1.74 13.98 10.19
CA GLN A 175 -1.96 15.08 9.24
C GLN A 175 -3.34 15.73 9.45
N ALA A 176 -4.39 14.94 9.69
CA ALA A 176 -5.73 15.46 9.92
C ALA A 176 -5.87 16.26 11.23
N LYS A 177 -4.97 16.08 12.20
CA LYS A 177 -4.94 16.86 13.45
C LYS A 177 -4.07 18.11 13.35
N GLY A 178 -3.22 18.20 12.32
CA GLY A 178 -2.34 19.34 12.06
C GLY A 178 -2.94 20.41 11.13
N ASP A 179 -3.96 20.04 10.35
CA ASP A 179 -4.81 20.94 9.54
C ASP A 179 -5.84 21.72 10.38
#